data_AF-A0A841AFM0-F1
#
_entry.id   AF-A0A841AFM0-F1
#
_cell.length_a   1.000
_cell.length_b   1.000
_cell.length_c   1.000
_cell.angle_alpha   90.00
_cell.angle_beta   90.00
_cell.angle_gamma   90.00
#
_symmetry.space_group_name_H-M   'P 1'
#
loop_
_entity.id
_entity.type
_entity.pdbx_description
1 polymer ?
#
loop_
_entity_poly.entity_id
_entity_poly.type
_entity_poly.pdbx_seq_one_letter_code
_entity_poly.pdbx_strand_id
1 'polypeptide(L)'
;MTDTPADARTHCDDPHDPHDHTGHDHPPTGADLVRDLVKGLSIQALLIPAIGVLLLLAILPVAPTTPVPLLLGVALGAAHLVALVATSLFVARTRKQLAVNPGLLAVRSILEEVLRVAAVLLALVLWPGDIRAELGVWVGAGCALVWLALATAQTISTRRRIARPGEWSEEAISTLLSQRVGARSTVVMRLLDVLGTVMFQVGATVLVILSHVLVIGTAVLSIGIGLSTLILHRRPPAERSRSPWAYAPVLLGALTLALASLGLVGL
;
A
#
# COMPACT_ATOMS: atom_id res chain seq x y z
N MET A 1 8.04 -72.13 25.80
CA MET A 1 6.81 -72.03 24.97
C MET A 1 6.70 -70.58 24.56
N THR A 2 6.86 -70.34 23.28
CA THR A 2 6.97 -69.04 22.59
C THR A 2 5.59 -68.48 22.28
N ASP A 3 5.31 -67.23 22.67
CA ASP A 3 4.08 -66.52 22.30
C ASP A 3 4.41 -65.26 21.49
N THR A 4 4.20 -65.34 20.17
CA THR A 4 3.61 -64.31 19.27
C THR A 4 3.63 -64.84 17.83
N PRO A 5 2.81 -64.33 16.88
CA PRO A 5 1.45 -63.76 16.94
C PRO A 5 0.47 -64.53 16.01
N ALA A 6 -0.84 -64.27 16.12
CA ALA A 6 -1.77 -64.53 15.01
C ALA A 6 -2.25 -63.20 14.44
N ASP A 7 -1.95 -63.00 13.16
CA ASP A 7 -2.27 -61.85 12.33
C ASP A 7 -3.48 -62.20 11.44
N ALA A 8 -4.50 -61.34 11.41
CA ALA A 8 -5.52 -61.24 10.35
C ALA A 8 -6.42 -60.01 10.65
N ARG A 9 -6.03 -58.81 10.21
CA ARG A 9 -6.39 -58.16 8.93
C ARG A 9 -7.84 -57.64 8.80
N THR A 10 -7.88 -56.32 8.64
CA THR A 10 -8.72 -55.51 7.73
C THR A 10 -10.20 -55.23 8.03
N HIS A 11 -10.46 -53.92 8.03
CA HIS A 11 -11.64 -53.20 7.55
C HIS A 11 -12.84 -53.10 8.49
N CYS A 12 -13.00 -51.91 9.07
CA CYS A 12 -14.21 -51.07 9.11
C CYS A 12 -13.72 -49.73 9.70
N ASP A 13 -13.29 -48.76 8.88
CA ASP A 13 -14.10 -47.56 8.60
C ASP A 13 -15.47 -47.59 9.25
N ASP A 14 -15.51 -47.28 10.55
CA ASP A 14 -16.73 -46.94 11.26
C ASP A 14 -17.08 -45.47 10.96
N PRO A 15 -18.20 -45.17 10.27
CA PRO A 15 -18.60 -43.79 9.97
C PRO A 15 -19.14 -43.03 11.19
N HIS A 16 -19.12 -43.65 12.38
CA HIS A 16 -19.67 -43.11 13.63
C HIS A 16 -18.62 -43.11 14.75
N ASP A 17 -17.41 -42.64 14.47
CA ASP A 17 -16.50 -42.20 15.53
C ASP A 17 -17.11 -40.96 16.24
N PRO A 18 -17.50 -41.04 17.52
CA PRO A 18 -18.11 -39.93 18.26
C PRO A 18 -17.09 -38.84 18.64
N HIS A 19 -15.83 -38.99 18.25
CA HIS A 19 -14.76 -38.02 18.47
C HIS A 19 -14.62 -37.00 17.32
N ASP A 20 -15.74 -36.59 16.74
CA ASP A 20 -15.81 -35.47 15.81
C ASP A 20 -15.59 -34.14 16.57
N HIS A 21 -14.31 -33.78 16.75
CA HIS A 21 -13.88 -32.52 17.38
C HIS A 21 -13.97 -31.33 16.41
N THR A 22 -14.92 -31.31 15.48
CA THR A 22 -15.10 -30.24 14.46
C THR A 22 -15.76 -28.96 14.99
N GLY A 23 -15.75 -28.71 16.30
CA GLY A 23 -16.44 -27.56 16.89
C GLY A 23 -15.91 -27.08 18.23
N HIS A 24 -14.66 -27.37 18.59
CA HIS A 24 -14.04 -26.70 19.74
C HIS A 24 -13.39 -25.41 19.27
N ASP A 25 -13.85 -24.27 19.81
CA ASP A 25 -13.26 -22.94 19.67
C ASP A 25 -11.82 -22.94 20.22
N HIS A 26 -10.90 -23.56 19.48
CA HIS A 26 -9.49 -23.44 19.75
C HIS A 26 -9.07 -22.02 19.38
N PRO A 27 -8.35 -21.30 20.27
CA PRO A 27 -7.80 -20.00 19.93
C PRO A 27 -6.98 -20.13 18.63
N PRO A 28 -7.07 -19.14 17.71
CA PRO A 28 -6.56 -19.27 16.35
C PRO A 28 -5.08 -19.67 16.37
N THR A 29 -4.75 -20.73 15.65
CA THR A 29 -3.38 -21.23 15.59
C THR A 29 -2.53 -20.39 14.63
N GLY A 30 -1.21 -20.49 14.73
CA GLY A 30 -0.32 -19.86 13.76
C GLY A 30 -0.54 -20.36 12.33
N ALA A 31 -0.95 -21.62 12.16
CA ALA A 31 -1.28 -22.19 10.85
C ALA A 31 -2.53 -21.55 10.24
N ASP A 32 -3.57 -21.29 11.05
CA ASP A 32 -4.78 -20.59 10.60
C ASP A 32 -4.45 -19.17 10.15
N LEU A 33 -3.62 -18.46 10.93
CA LEU A 33 -3.20 -17.11 10.60
C LEU A 33 -2.38 -17.05 9.31
N VAL A 34 -1.46 -18.01 9.09
CA VAL A 34 -0.71 -18.14 7.83
C VAL A 34 -1.66 -18.34 6.66
N ARG A 35 -2.60 -19.30 6.78
CA ARG A 35 -3.56 -19.62 5.73
C ARG A 35 -4.38 -18.40 5.32
N ASP A 36 -4.91 -17.68 6.31
CA ASP A 36 -5.73 -16.49 6.07
C ASP A 36 -4.92 -15.31 5.53
N LEU A 37 -3.69 -15.11 6.01
CA LEU A 37 -2.79 -14.08 5.46
C LEU A 37 -2.42 -14.38 4.02
N VAL A 38 -2.05 -15.62 3.69
CA VAL A 38 -1.70 -16.01 2.32
C VAL A 38 -2.91 -15.83 1.40
N LYS A 39 -4.11 -16.22 1.84
CA LYS A 39 -5.36 -16.00 1.09
C LYS A 39 -5.63 -14.51 0.89
N GLY A 40 -5.59 -13.72 1.95
CA GLY A 40 -5.84 -12.27 1.88
C GLY A 40 -4.83 -11.52 1.01
N LEU A 41 -3.53 -11.83 1.14
CA LEU A 41 -2.49 -11.26 0.30
C LEU A 41 -2.59 -11.72 -1.16
N SER A 42 -3.10 -12.92 -1.43
CA SER A 42 -3.38 -13.38 -2.80
C SER A 42 -4.50 -12.56 -3.44
N ILE A 43 -5.58 -12.29 -2.69
CA ILE A 43 -6.67 -11.42 -3.14
C ILE A 43 -6.13 -10.01 -3.40
N GLN A 44 -5.30 -9.47 -2.50
CA GLN A 44 -4.70 -8.14 -2.70
C GLN A 44 -3.76 -8.06 -3.90
N ALA A 45 -2.99 -9.11 -4.15
CA ALA A 45 -2.10 -9.16 -5.32
C ALA A 45 -2.87 -9.09 -6.64
N LEU A 46 -4.16 -9.43 -6.66
CA LEU A 46 -5.06 -9.23 -7.79
C LEU A 46 -5.80 -7.88 -7.73
N LEU A 47 -6.26 -7.49 -6.53
CA LEU A 47 -7.06 -6.29 -6.32
C LEU A 47 -6.26 -5.00 -6.58
N ILE A 48 -4.98 -4.94 -6.18
CA ILE A 48 -4.13 -3.75 -6.37
C ILE A 48 -3.93 -3.44 -7.86
N PRO A 49 -3.55 -4.40 -8.73
CA PRO A 49 -3.55 -4.18 -10.18
C PRO A 49 -4.92 -3.81 -10.74
N ALA A 50 -6.00 -4.44 -10.26
CA ALA A 50 -7.36 -4.11 -10.69
C ALA A 50 -7.73 -2.64 -10.39
N ILE A 51 -7.29 -2.08 -9.26
CA ILE A 51 -7.42 -0.65 -8.96
C ILE A 51 -6.73 0.21 -10.03
N GLY A 52 -5.56 -0.20 -10.51
CA GLY A 52 -4.87 0.50 -11.60
C GLY A 52 -5.66 0.49 -12.91
N VAL A 53 -6.28 -0.64 -13.25
CA VAL A 53 -7.18 -0.74 -14.42
C VAL A 53 -8.41 0.15 -14.23
N LEU A 54 -9.04 0.10 -13.07
CA LEU A 54 -10.20 0.95 -12.75
C LEU A 54 -9.85 2.44 -12.82
N LEU A 55 -8.68 2.84 -12.32
CA LEU A 55 -8.16 4.20 -12.44
C LEU A 55 -8.06 4.62 -13.91
N LEU A 56 -7.44 3.80 -14.77
CA LEU A 56 -7.29 4.09 -16.19
C LEU A 56 -8.63 4.18 -16.92
N LEU A 57 -9.57 3.30 -16.59
CA LEU A 57 -10.93 3.36 -17.14
C LEU A 57 -11.67 4.63 -16.69
N ALA A 58 -11.51 5.04 -15.44
CA ALA A 58 -12.17 6.22 -14.89
C ALA A 58 -11.70 7.54 -15.52
N ILE A 59 -10.41 7.62 -15.91
CA ILE A 59 -9.83 8.83 -16.52
C ILE A 59 -9.86 8.81 -18.05
N LEU A 60 -10.28 7.71 -18.67
CA LEU A 60 -10.33 7.57 -20.12
C LEU A 60 -11.14 8.67 -20.85
N PRO A 61 -12.27 9.18 -20.30
CA PRO A 61 -13.02 10.27 -20.93
C PRO A 61 -12.22 11.56 -21.13
N VAL A 62 -11.16 11.78 -20.34
CA VAL A 62 -10.29 12.95 -20.41
C VAL A 62 -8.91 12.61 -21.01
N ALA A 63 -8.85 11.61 -21.89
CA ALA A 63 -7.59 11.14 -22.47
C ALA A 63 -6.89 12.20 -23.32
N PRO A 64 -5.59 12.46 -23.10
CA PRO A 64 -4.81 13.31 -23.98
C PRO A 64 -4.65 12.63 -25.34
N THR A 65 -4.43 13.45 -26.37
CA THR A 65 -4.16 12.97 -27.74
C THR A 65 -2.83 12.22 -27.89
N THR A 66 -1.97 12.27 -26.86
CA THR A 66 -0.65 11.62 -26.85
C THR A 66 -0.43 10.86 -25.54
N PRO A 67 0.35 9.77 -25.52
CA PRO A 67 0.65 9.03 -24.29
C PRO A 67 1.68 9.74 -23.40
N VAL A 68 2.25 10.87 -23.84
CA VAL A 68 3.37 11.53 -23.17
C VAL A 68 3.05 12.01 -21.74
N PRO A 69 1.86 12.56 -21.42
CA PRO A 69 1.52 12.94 -20.05
C PRO A 69 1.53 11.74 -19.10
N LEU A 70 1.06 10.57 -19.55
CA LEU A 70 1.13 9.34 -18.78
C LEU A 70 2.58 8.91 -18.54
N LEU A 71 3.42 8.96 -19.59
CA LEU A 71 4.85 8.62 -19.48
C LEU A 71 5.61 9.58 -18.57
N LEU A 72 5.28 10.86 -18.59
CA LEU A 72 5.81 11.86 -17.65
C LEU A 72 5.42 11.52 -16.21
N GLY A 73 4.16 11.12 -15.99
CA GLY A 73 3.71 10.58 -14.71
C GLY A 73 4.49 9.36 -14.25
N VAL A 74 4.73 8.40 -15.14
CA VAL A 74 5.54 7.21 -14.85
C VAL A 74 6.98 7.60 -14.48
N ALA A 75 7.58 8.54 -15.22
CA ALA A 75 8.92 9.05 -14.90
C ALA A 75 8.97 9.74 -13.53
N LEU A 76 7.95 10.53 -13.19
CA LEU A 76 7.78 11.13 -11.86
C LEU A 76 7.71 10.07 -10.76
N GLY A 77 6.85 9.06 -10.94
CA GLY A 77 6.72 7.95 -9.98
C GLY A 77 8.01 7.15 -9.84
N ALA A 78 8.75 6.95 -10.92
CA ALA A 78 10.07 6.31 -10.87
C ALA A 78 11.09 7.16 -10.11
N ALA A 79 11.08 8.49 -10.28
CA ALA A 79 11.94 9.40 -9.52
C ALA A 79 11.60 9.39 -8.01
N HIS A 80 10.31 9.35 -7.66
CA HIS A 80 9.86 9.15 -6.27
C HIS A 80 10.37 7.82 -5.71
N LEU A 81 10.30 6.74 -6.48
CA LEU A 81 10.81 5.43 -6.06
C LEU A 81 12.33 5.46 -5.83
N VAL A 82 13.09 6.13 -6.69
CA VAL A 82 14.54 6.31 -6.50
C VAL A 82 14.83 7.09 -5.21
N ALA A 83 14.08 8.16 -4.94
CA ALA A 83 14.20 8.92 -3.70
C ALA A 83 13.89 8.04 -2.46
N LEU A 84 12.84 7.22 -2.53
CA LEU A 84 12.49 6.26 -1.48
C LEU A 84 13.61 5.23 -1.24
N VAL A 85 14.18 4.67 -2.31
CA VAL A 85 15.26 3.67 -2.21
C VAL A 85 16.53 4.31 -1.68
N ALA A 86 16.91 5.49 -2.17
CA ALA A 86 18.09 6.21 -1.72
C ALA A 86 18.02 6.56 -0.23
N THR A 87 16.87 7.08 0.23
CA THR A 87 16.64 7.37 1.65
C THR A 87 16.66 6.11 2.51
N SER A 88 16.08 5.00 2.03
CA SER A 88 16.10 3.71 2.73
C SER A 88 17.51 3.13 2.86
N LEU A 89 18.32 3.21 1.79
CA LEU A 89 19.72 2.77 1.80
C LEU A 89 20.58 3.63 2.72
N PHE A 90 20.34 4.94 2.76
CA PHE A 90 21.01 5.85 3.69
C PHE A 90 20.73 5.47 5.14
N VAL A 91 19.46 5.24 5.51
CA VAL A 91 19.08 4.78 6.86
C VAL A 91 19.74 3.45 7.21
N ALA A 92 19.73 2.49 6.27
CA ALA A 92 20.32 1.18 6.48
C ALA A 92 21.83 1.23 6.73
N ARG A 93 22.55 2.17 6.09
CA ARG A 93 24.01 2.33 6.21
C ARG A 93 24.44 3.15 7.44
N THR A 94 23.66 4.14 7.86
CA THR A 94 24.07 5.07 8.92
C THR A 94 23.65 4.60 10.31
N ARG A 95 22.34 4.62 10.62
CA ARG A 95 21.78 4.17 11.91
C ARG A 95 20.32 3.77 11.74
N LYS A 96 19.94 2.58 12.22
CA LYS A 96 18.54 2.09 12.22
C LYS A 96 17.57 3.04 12.93
N GLN A 97 18.04 3.80 13.92
CA GLN A 97 17.25 4.82 14.63
C GLN A 97 16.75 5.95 13.71
N LEU A 98 17.39 6.18 12.55
CA LEU A 98 16.94 7.17 11.57
C LEU A 98 15.67 6.74 10.82
N ALA A 99 15.31 5.46 10.85
CA ALA A 99 14.08 4.95 10.23
C ALA A 99 12.81 5.60 10.81
N VAL A 100 12.90 6.08 12.06
CA VAL A 100 11.79 6.75 12.77
C VAL A 100 12.03 8.25 12.95
N ASN A 101 12.99 8.83 12.23
CA ASN A 101 13.33 10.24 12.32
C ASN A 101 12.35 11.10 11.49
N PRO A 102 11.62 12.05 12.12
CA PRO A 102 10.65 12.89 11.42
C PRO A 102 11.31 13.86 10.43
N GLY A 103 12.54 14.31 10.69
CA GLY A 103 13.28 15.20 9.80
C GLY A 103 13.64 14.53 8.48
N LEU A 104 14.13 13.28 8.51
CA LEU A 104 14.43 12.53 7.29
C LEU A 104 13.17 12.28 6.45
N LEU A 105 12.04 12.01 7.12
CA LEU A 105 10.75 11.87 6.46
C LEU A 105 10.31 13.19 5.79
N ALA A 106 10.44 14.31 6.49
CA ALA A 106 10.10 15.62 5.94
C ALA A 106 10.95 15.96 4.71
N VAL A 107 12.26 15.68 4.76
CA VAL A 107 13.16 15.86 3.60
C VAL A 107 12.71 15.02 2.41
N ARG A 108 12.34 13.74 2.63
CA ARG A 108 11.83 12.89 1.55
C ARG A 108 10.53 13.44 0.96
N SER A 109 9.58 13.84 1.79
CA SER A 109 8.33 14.45 1.33
C SER A 109 8.59 15.73 0.52
N ILE A 110 9.47 16.62 0.99
CA ILE A 110 9.84 17.84 0.26
C ILE A 110 10.45 17.49 -1.10
N LEU A 111 11.35 16.51 -1.16
CA LEU A 111 11.96 16.07 -2.42
C LEU A 111 10.90 15.52 -3.40
N GLU A 112 9.95 14.72 -2.92
CA GLU A 112 8.84 14.21 -3.74
C GLU A 112 7.98 15.34 -4.32
N GLU A 113 7.70 16.38 -3.53
CA GLU A 113 6.96 17.56 -3.99
C GLU A 113 7.76 18.38 -4.99
N VAL A 114 9.06 18.59 -4.78
CA VAL A 114 9.92 19.29 -5.74
C VAL A 114 9.93 18.58 -7.09
N LEU A 115 10.03 17.24 -7.09
CA LEU A 115 9.94 16.44 -8.31
C LEU A 115 8.57 16.60 -8.98
N ARG A 116 7.48 16.67 -8.19
CA ARG A 116 6.13 16.91 -8.73
C ARG A 116 6.03 18.29 -9.38
N VAL A 117 6.54 19.34 -8.74
CA VAL A 117 6.58 20.69 -9.33
C VAL A 117 7.39 20.68 -10.63
N ALA A 118 8.56 20.03 -10.66
CA ALA A 118 9.36 19.94 -11.86
C ALA A 118 8.60 19.27 -13.02
N ALA A 119 7.88 18.18 -12.73
CA ALA A 119 7.04 17.50 -13.73
C ALA A 119 5.87 18.40 -14.21
N VAL A 120 5.21 19.11 -13.29
CA VAL A 120 4.12 20.05 -13.64
C VAL A 120 4.63 21.22 -14.48
N LEU A 121 5.75 21.84 -14.09
CA LEU A 121 6.37 22.92 -14.86
C LEU A 121 6.75 22.46 -16.26
N LEU A 122 7.30 21.25 -16.38
CA LEU A 122 7.61 20.65 -17.68
C LEU A 122 6.32 20.45 -18.50
N ALA A 123 5.24 19.96 -17.90
CA ALA A 123 3.96 19.82 -18.58
C ALA A 123 3.41 21.18 -19.07
N LEU A 124 3.55 22.23 -18.27
CA LEU A 124 3.04 23.56 -18.61
C LEU A 124 3.86 24.28 -19.68
N VAL A 125 5.14 23.94 -19.81
CA VAL A 125 6.00 24.44 -20.90
C VAL A 125 5.69 23.73 -22.21
N LEU A 126 5.39 22.43 -22.15
CA LEU A 126 5.23 21.59 -23.34
C LEU A 126 3.83 21.60 -23.93
N TRP A 127 2.80 21.93 -23.15
CA TRP A 127 1.39 21.89 -23.61
C TRP A 127 0.63 23.20 -23.41
N PRO A 128 -0.37 23.46 -24.27
CA PRO A 128 -1.19 24.65 -24.19
C PRO A 128 -2.11 24.64 -22.96
N GLY A 129 -2.61 25.82 -22.61
CA GLY A 129 -3.26 26.07 -21.32
C GLY A 129 -4.67 25.48 -21.16
N ASP A 130 -5.32 25.19 -22.27
CA ASP A 130 -6.67 24.66 -22.39
C ASP A 130 -6.81 23.20 -21.93
N ILE A 131 -5.73 22.43 -21.91
CA ILE A 131 -5.74 21.00 -21.52
C ILE A 131 -5.05 20.72 -20.18
N ARG A 132 -4.81 21.75 -19.36
CA ARG A 132 -4.00 21.63 -18.12
C ARG A 132 -4.64 20.69 -17.10
N ALA A 133 -5.96 20.73 -17.00
CA ALA A 133 -6.72 19.89 -16.09
C ALA A 133 -6.51 18.40 -16.40
N GLU A 134 -6.64 18.03 -17.67
CA GLU A 134 -6.46 16.67 -18.18
C GLU A 134 -5.01 16.21 -18.00
N LEU A 135 -4.03 17.09 -18.27
CA LEU A 135 -2.62 16.79 -18.04
C LEU A 135 -2.33 16.41 -16.58
N GLY A 136 -2.92 17.13 -15.62
CA GLY A 136 -2.75 16.84 -14.20
C GLY A 136 -3.24 15.46 -13.81
N VAL A 137 -4.41 15.08 -14.35
CA VAL A 137 -5.01 13.76 -14.12
C VAL A 137 -4.10 12.64 -14.64
N TRP A 138 -3.61 12.77 -15.88
CA TRP A 138 -2.82 11.72 -16.52
C TRP A 138 -1.39 11.61 -15.99
N VAL A 139 -0.74 12.74 -15.66
CA VAL A 139 0.56 12.73 -14.97
C VAL A 139 0.40 12.12 -13.58
N GLY A 140 -0.65 12.50 -12.84
CA GLY A 140 -0.93 11.94 -11.53
C GLY A 140 -1.23 10.43 -11.58
N ALA A 141 -2.00 9.99 -12.57
CA ALA A 141 -2.28 8.58 -12.79
C ALA A 141 -1.03 7.77 -13.15
N GLY A 142 -0.17 8.29 -14.03
CA GLY A 142 1.12 7.64 -14.35
C GLY A 142 2.00 7.46 -13.10
N CYS A 143 2.05 8.47 -12.23
CA CYS A 143 2.76 8.36 -10.95
C CYS A 143 2.12 7.30 -10.04
N ALA A 144 0.79 7.31 -9.92
CA ALA A 144 0.05 6.34 -9.12
C ALA A 144 0.26 4.89 -9.60
N LEU A 145 0.37 4.65 -10.91
CA LEU A 145 0.66 3.32 -11.46
C LEU A 145 2.01 2.77 -10.99
N VAL A 146 3.03 3.60 -10.85
CA VAL A 146 4.34 3.16 -10.31
C VAL A 146 4.21 2.73 -8.85
N TRP A 147 3.46 3.49 -8.05
CA TRP A 147 3.16 3.13 -6.67
C TRP A 147 2.32 1.85 -6.56
N LEU A 148 1.35 1.64 -7.45
CA LEU A 148 0.57 0.41 -7.54
C LEU A 148 1.43 -0.80 -7.93
N ALA A 149 2.37 -0.62 -8.87
CA ALA A 149 3.31 -1.66 -9.26
C ALA A 149 4.21 -2.04 -8.08
N LEU A 150 4.74 -1.05 -7.35
CA LEU A 150 5.51 -1.28 -6.12
C LEU A 150 4.69 -2.03 -5.07
N ALA A 151 3.46 -1.55 -4.79
CA ALA A 151 2.58 -2.15 -3.80
C ALA A 151 2.23 -3.61 -4.16
N THR A 152 2.01 -3.89 -5.44
CA THR A 152 1.79 -5.25 -5.96
C THR A 152 3.01 -6.13 -5.74
N ALA A 153 4.21 -5.67 -6.14
CA ALA A 153 5.46 -6.40 -5.98
C ALA A 153 5.75 -6.71 -4.50
N GLN A 154 5.56 -5.72 -3.62
CA GLN A 154 5.67 -5.91 -2.18
C GLN A 154 4.65 -6.92 -1.66
N THR A 155 3.41 -6.92 -2.16
CA THR A 155 2.34 -7.83 -1.71
C THR A 155 2.67 -9.26 -2.08
N ILE A 156 3.11 -9.49 -3.32
CA ILE A 156 3.56 -10.80 -3.81
C ILE A 156 4.78 -11.28 -3.02
N SER A 157 5.74 -10.39 -2.76
CA SER A 157 6.94 -10.71 -1.97
C SER A 157 6.58 -11.10 -0.53
N THR A 158 5.73 -10.33 0.14
CA THR A 158 5.23 -10.64 1.49
C THR A 158 4.50 -12.00 1.50
N ARG A 159 3.61 -12.24 0.54
CA ARG A 159 2.89 -13.52 0.41
C ARG A 159 3.87 -14.69 0.28
N ARG A 160 4.85 -14.58 -0.62
CA ARG A 160 5.84 -15.65 -0.86
C ARG A 160 6.69 -15.92 0.38
N ARG A 161 7.04 -14.88 1.14
CA ARG A 161 7.80 -15.01 2.39
C ARG A 161 6.98 -15.66 3.50
N ILE A 162 5.70 -15.30 3.65
CA ILE A 162 4.82 -15.91 4.67
C ILE A 162 4.49 -17.37 4.33
N ALA A 163 4.34 -17.69 3.04
CA ALA A 163 4.06 -19.06 2.59
C ALA A 163 5.24 -20.03 2.72
N ARG A 164 6.46 -19.52 2.99
CA ARG A 164 7.66 -20.34 3.16
C ARG A 164 8.10 -20.29 4.63
N PRO A 165 8.19 -21.44 5.32
CA PRO A 165 8.67 -21.47 6.69
C PRO A 165 10.11 -20.94 6.76
N GLY A 166 10.38 -20.04 7.70
CA GLY A 166 11.68 -19.41 7.92
C GLY A 166 11.61 -18.38 9.05
N GLU A 167 12.76 -17.99 9.58
CA GLU A 167 12.89 -17.16 10.80
C GLU A 167 12.05 -15.88 10.73
N TRP A 168 12.09 -15.17 9.59
CA TRP A 168 11.30 -13.95 9.40
C TRP A 168 9.79 -14.21 9.45
N SER A 169 9.32 -15.31 8.85
CA SER A 169 7.90 -15.64 8.85
C SER A 169 7.42 -16.02 10.24
N GLU A 170 8.21 -16.81 10.95
CA GLU A 170 7.93 -17.23 12.33
C GLU A 170 7.89 -16.03 13.29
N GLU A 171 8.87 -15.13 13.20
CA GLU A 171 8.89 -13.89 13.98
C GLU A 171 7.68 -12.99 13.65
N ALA A 172 7.33 -12.87 12.37
CA ALA A 172 6.17 -12.07 11.94
C ALA A 172 4.85 -12.66 12.45
N ILE A 173 4.66 -13.98 12.34
CA ILE A 173 3.43 -14.67 12.78
C ILE A 173 3.31 -14.65 14.30
N SER A 174 4.40 -14.93 15.02
CA SER A 174 4.43 -14.87 16.49
C SER A 174 4.15 -13.44 17.01
N THR A 175 4.66 -12.42 16.32
CA THR A 175 4.33 -11.02 16.62
C THR A 175 2.84 -10.75 16.42
N LEU A 176 2.22 -11.24 15.34
CA LEU A 176 0.80 -11.03 15.09
C LEU A 176 -0.08 -11.76 16.12
N LEU A 177 0.28 -12.99 16.49
CA LEU A 177 -0.43 -13.79 17.51
C LEU A 177 -0.31 -13.15 18.90
N SER A 178 0.90 -12.78 19.32
CA SER A 178 1.14 -12.13 20.63
C SER A 178 0.41 -10.79 20.75
N GLN A 179 0.25 -10.07 19.64
CA GLN A 179 -0.46 -8.80 19.59
C GLN A 179 -1.95 -8.95 19.22
N ARG A 180 -2.48 -10.17 19.10
CA ARG A 180 -3.89 -10.46 18.74
C ARG A 180 -4.35 -9.73 17.47
N VAL A 181 -3.45 -9.56 16.50
CA VAL A 181 -3.76 -8.91 15.22
C VAL A 181 -4.17 -9.96 14.20
N GLY A 182 -5.43 -9.89 13.74
CA GLY A 182 -5.95 -10.81 12.74
C GLY A 182 -5.51 -10.48 11.32
N ALA A 183 -5.39 -11.51 10.47
CA ALA A 183 -5.02 -11.40 9.06
C ALA A 183 -5.85 -10.37 8.29
N ARG A 184 -7.17 -10.37 8.52
CA ARG A 184 -8.11 -9.44 7.87
C ARG A 184 -7.76 -7.98 8.14
N SER A 185 -7.39 -7.62 9.37
CA SER A 185 -7.06 -6.24 9.72
C SER A 185 -5.78 -5.80 9.01
N THR A 186 -4.75 -6.64 8.97
CA THR A 186 -3.49 -6.36 8.26
C THR A 186 -3.71 -6.15 6.76
N VAL A 187 -4.50 -7.02 6.15
CA VAL A 187 -4.86 -6.94 4.73
C VAL A 187 -5.65 -5.66 4.47
N VAL A 188 -6.75 -5.41 5.18
CA VAL A 188 -7.56 -4.19 4.96
C VAL A 188 -6.74 -2.92 5.14
N MET A 189 -5.90 -2.85 6.18
CA MET A 189 -5.06 -1.68 6.45
C MET A 189 -4.13 -1.38 5.27
N ARG A 190 -3.47 -2.42 4.73
CA ARG A 190 -2.61 -2.29 3.55
C ARG A 190 -3.38 -1.80 2.32
N LEU A 191 -4.62 -2.24 2.13
CA LEU A 191 -5.45 -1.79 1.01
C LEU A 191 -5.78 -0.30 1.14
N LEU A 192 -6.12 0.17 2.34
CA LEU A 192 -6.41 1.57 2.61
C LEU A 192 -5.19 2.46 2.36
N ASP A 193 -3.99 2.02 2.76
CA ASP A 193 -2.75 2.74 2.48
C ASP A 193 -2.48 2.89 0.98
N VAL A 194 -2.74 1.83 0.20
CA VAL A 194 -2.60 1.85 -1.26
C VAL A 194 -3.60 2.82 -1.89
N LEU A 195 -4.88 2.76 -1.49
CA LEU A 195 -5.91 3.67 -1.99
C LEU A 195 -5.58 5.12 -1.65
N GLY A 196 -5.19 5.39 -0.40
CA GLY A 196 -4.76 6.72 0.04
C GLY A 196 -3.62 7.27 -0.82
N THR A 197 -2.62 6.43 -1.11
CA THR A 197 -1.49 6.81 -1.97
C THR A 197 -1.96 7.15 -3.39
N VAL A 198 -2.81 6.33 -4.01
CA VAL A 198 -3.34 6.58 -5.36
C VAL A 198 -4.12 7.89 -5.41
N MET A 199 -5.07 8.07 -4.49
CA MET A 199 -5.89 9.29 -4.42
C MET A 199 -5.03 10.53 -4.22
N PHE A 200 -4.02 10.44 -3.36
CA PHE A 200 -3.09 11.54 -3.11
C PHE A 200 -2.26 11.89 -4.34
N GLN A 201 -1.67 10.91 -5.04
CA GLN A 201 -0.82 11.19 -6.21
C GLN A 201 -1.60 11.84 -7.35
N VAL A 202 -2.81 11.35 -7.63
CA VAL A 202 -3.69 11.96 -8.63
C VAL A 202 -4.12 13.36 -8.19
N GLY A 203 -4.69 13.48 -6.99
CA GLY A 203 -5.20 14.75 -6.48
C GLY A 203 -4.12 15.83 -6.36
N ALA A 204 -2.95 15.50 -5.80
CA ALA A 204 -1.88 16.47 -5.62
C ALA A 204 -1.34 16.98 -6.96
N THR A 205 -1.24 16.09 -7.97
CA THR A 205 -0.78 16.51 -9.30
C THR A 205 -1.79 17.43 -9.97
N VAL A 206 -3.09 17.13 -9.86
CA VAL A 206 -4.16 18.00 -10.35
C VAL A 206 -4.15 19.36 -9.63
N LEU A 207 -4.05 19.40 -8.30
CA LEU A 207 -4.01 20.66 -7.57
C LEU A 207 -2.82 21.54 -7.98
N VAL A 208 -1.62 20.95 -8.09
CA VAL A 208 -0.40 21.69 -8.44
C VAL A 208 -0.45 22.21 -9.89
N ILE A 209 -1.06 21.47 -10.83
CA ILE A 209 -1.22 21.97 -12.21
C ILE A 209 -2.27 23.08 -12.32
N LEU A 210 -3.34 23.02 -11.52
CA LEU A 210 -4.37 24.05 -11.47
C LEU A 210 -3.83 25.34 -10.83
N SER A 211 -3.06 25.21 -9.75
CA SER A 211 -2.39 26.34 -9.11
C SER A 211 -1.13 25.87 -8.39
N HIS A 212 0.04 26.30 -8.92
CA HIS A 212 1.35 25.98 -8.36
C HIS A 212 1.51 26.31 -6.89
N VAL A 213 0.81 27.35 -6.41
CA VAL A 213 0.86 27.77 -5.00
C VAL A 213 0.32 26.67 -4.07
N LEU A 214 -0.55 25.79 -4.57
CA LEU A 214 -1.08 24.65 -3.82
C LEU A 214 -0.03 23.58 -3.51
N VAL A 215 1.20 23.68 -4.06
CA VAL A 215 2.32 22.82 -3.67
C VAL A 215 2.61 22.89 -2.18
N ILE A 216 2.43 24.06 -1.55
CA ILE A 216 2.65 24.21 -0.11
C ILE A 216 1.63 23.35 0.64
N GLY A 217 0.37 23.36 0.19
CA GLY A 217 -0.69 22.52 0.74
C GLY A 217 -0.40 21.03 0.56
N THR A 218 -0.03 20.61 -0.65
CA THR A 218 0.27 19.19 -0.93
C THR A 218 1.50 18.72 -0.15
N ALA A 219 2.52 19.57 0.03
CA ALA A 219 3.67 19.28 0.87
C ALA A 219 3.30 19.06 2.34
N VAL A 220 2.47 19.94 2.91
CA VAL A 220 1.99 19.79 4.29
C VAL A 220 1.18 18.50 4.45
N LEU A 221 0.30 18.18 3.50
CA LEU A 221 -0.48 16.94 3.52
C LEU A 221 0.41 15.70 3.39
N SER A 222 1.40 15.72 2.51
CA SER A 222 2.40 14.64 2.34
C SER A 222 3.20 14.40 3.63
N ILE A 223 3.67 15.47 4.28
CA ILE A 223 4.33 15.40 5.59
C ILE A 223 3.37 14.83 6.64
N GLY A 224 2.10 15.24 6.64
CA GLY A 224 1.07 14.72 7.52
C GLY A 224 0.85 13.20 7.36
N ILE A 225 0.80 12.71 6.12
CA ILE A 225 0.74 11.28 5.80
C ILE A 225 1.96 10.57 6.40
N GLY A 226 3.17 11.08 6.16
CA GLY A 226 4.38 10.46 6.70
C GLY A 226 4.50 10.52 8.22
N LEU A 227 4.08 11.61 8.87
CA LEU A 227 4.04 11.70 10.33
C LEU A 227 3.04 10.70 10.92
N SER A 228 1.90 10.49 10.27
CA SER A 228 0.92 9.48 10.73
C SER A 228 1.52 8.08 10.75
N THR A 229 2.32 7.71 9.74
CA THR A 229 2.97 6.40 9.69
C THR A 229 4.07 6.25 10.74
N LEU A 230 4.78 7.34 11.07
CA LEU A 230 5.75 7.37 12.17
C LEU A 230 5.07 7.22 13.54
N ILE A 231 3.94 7.90 13.75
CA ILE A 231 3.14 7.77 14.99
C ILE A 231 2.68 6.32 15.15
N LEU A 232 2.20 5.68 14.08
CA LEU A 232 1.79 4.28 14.10
C LEU A 232 2.95 3.32 14.34
N HIS A 233 4.15 3.61 13.82
CA HIS A 233 5.35 2.81 14.07
C HIS A 233 5.73 2.78 15.56
N ARG A 234 5.44 3.85 16.30
CA ARG A 234 5.68 3.93 17.75
C ARG A 234 4.62 3.20 18.59
N ARG A 235 3.51 2.74 17.98
CA ARG A 235 2.43 2.03 18.68
C ARG A 235 2.56 0.51 18.55
N PRO A 236 2.10 -0.25 19.57
CA PRO A 236 1.95 -1.70 19.47
C PRO A 236 1.04 -2.09 18.29
N PRO A 237 1.33 -3.17 17.54
CA PRO A 237 0.53 -3.61 16.41
C PRO A 237 -0.98 -3.75 16.71
N ALA A 238 -1.33 -4.21 17.91
CA ALA A 238 -2.72 -4.38 18.37
C ALA A 238 -3.54 -3.09 18.37
N GLU A 239 -2.87 -1.95 18.62
CA GLU A 239 -3.51 -0.64 18.78
C GLU A 239 -3.54 0.17 17.48
N ARG A 240 -2.77 -0.24 16.47
CA ARG A 240 -2.63 0.52 15.22
C ARG A 240 -3.97 0.68 14.51
N SER A 241 -4.71 -0.41 14.31
CA SER A 241 -6.00 -0.37 13.58
C SER A 241 -7.12 0.37 14.31
N ARG A 242 -6.99 0.53 15.63
CA ARG A 242 -7.93 1.32 16.47
C ARG A 242 -7.55 2.80 16.54
N SER A 243 -6.35 3.15 16.12
CA SER A 243 -5.86 4.52 16.14
C SER A 243 -6.48 5.32 14.98
N PRO A 244 -6.96 6.55 15.19
CA PRO A 244 -7.41 7.41 14.10
C PRO A 244 -6.28 7.69 13.09
N TRP A 245 -5.03 7.66 13.55
CA TRP A 245 -3.84 7.84 12.71
C TRP A 245 -3.67 6.77 11.64
N ALA A 246 -4.26 5.57 11.82
CA ALA A 246 -4.27 4.54 10.79
C ALA A 246 -5.02 4.99 9.55
N TYR A 247 -6.08 5.78 9.71
CA TYR A 247 -6.90 6.21 8.58
C TYR A 247 -6.43 7.54 7.98
N ALA A 248 -5.40 8.17 8.55
CA ALA A 248 -4.89 9.44 8.06
C ALA A 248 -4.41 9.39 6.60
N PRO A 249 -3.64 8.37 6.13
CA PRO A 249 -3.24 8.30 4.72
C PRO A 249 -4.42 8.27 3.75
N VAL A 250 -5.45 7.48 4.06
CA VAL A 250 -6.64 7.38 3.20
C VAL A 250 -7.49 8.64 3.28
N LEU A 251 -7.67 9.23 4.45
CA LEU A 251 -8.44 10.47 4.64
C LEU A 251 -7.77 11.66 3.94
N LEU A 252 -6.45 11.80 4.09
CA LEU A 252 -5.70 12.88 3.44
C LEU A 252 -5.66 12.68 1.92
N GLY A 253 -5.46 11.44 1.44
CA GLY A 253 -5.57 11.14 0.01
C GLY A 253 -6.96 11.45 -0.56
N ALA A 254 -8.02 11.05 0.12
CA ALA A 254 -9.40 11.34 -0.28
C ALA A 254 -9.69 12.85 -0.27
N LEU A 255 -9.21 13.58 0.74
CA LEU A 255 -9.31 15.04 0.81
C LEU A 255 -8.59 15.70 -0.39
N THR A 256 -7.36 15.28 -0.68
CA THR A 256 -6.60 15.82 -1.82
C THR A 256 -7.31 15.56 -3.14
N LEU A 257 -7.84 14.36 -3.34
CA LEU A 257 -8.60 14.03 -4.55
C LEU A 257 -9.92 14.81 -4.63
N ALA A 258 -10.65 14.95 -3.52
CA ALA A 258 -11.89 15.72 -3.48
C ALA A 258 -11.66 17.19 -3.82
N LEU A 259 -10.62 17.81 -3.25
CA LEU A 259 -10.23 19.18 -3.59
C LEU A 259 -9.85 19.32 -5.06
N ALA A 260 -9.14 18.33 -5.62
CA ALA A 260 -8.82 18.29 -7.04
C ALA A 260 -10.09 18.20 -7.90
N SER A 261 -11.02 17.31 -7.58
CA SER A 261 -12.30 17.17 -8.28
C SER A 261 -13.13 18.46 -8.21
N LEU A 262 -13.18 19.13 -7.05
CA LEU A 262 -13.84 20.43 -6.92
C LEU A 262 -13.17 21.50 -7.79
N GLY A 263 -11.83 21.52 -7.81
CA GLY A 263 -11.07 22.41 -8.69
C GLY A 263 -11.35 22.17 -10.17
N LEU A 264 -11.51 20.91 -10.59
CA LEU A 264 -11.84 20.54 -11.97
C LEU A 264 -13.28 20.92 -12.35
N VAL A 265 -14.24 20.76 -11.45
CA VAL A 265 -15.65 21.11 -11.69
C VAL A 265 -15.89 22.62 -11.66
N GLY A 266 -15.03 23.38 -10.97
CA GLY A 266 -15.12 24.83 -10.87
C GLY A 266 -14.49 25.62 -12.02
N LEU A 267 -13.83 24.94 -12.97
CA LEU A 267 -13.30 25.52 -14.22
C LEU A 267 -14.39 25.61 -15.29
#